data_AF-A0A9E7YDY6-F1
#
_entry.id   AF-A0A9E7YDY6-F1
#
_cell.length_a   1.000
_cell.length_b   1.000
_cell.length_c   1.000
_cell.angle_alpha   90.00
_cell.angle_beta   90.00
_cell.angle_gamma   90.00
#
_symmetry.space_group_name_H-M   'P 1'
#
loop_
_entity.id
_entity.type
_entity.pdbx_description
1 polymer ?
#
loop_
_entity_poly.entity_id
_entity_poly.type
_entity_poly.pdbx_seq_one_letter_code
_entity_poly.pdbx_strand_id
1 'polypeptide(L)'
;MALVTSSWFTDILTLLIVTLSIVYYFLTSTYNYWKNKNIPYEKPTLIFGNFYNAVTFQQNITDYFADQYRKTKEKFFGLYIFRRPYLLIRDPELAKHVLIKDFNNFVPRTTAPTHKDDPMGQYNLFSMKNNNDWRFIRSKLSPIFSSGKLRNTFPLINEIGENLNGYLKNHVFETLEGKSVCRKYTSDVIVSTVFGISTNSFTDEETEFEKLSKTVFTFTLRRAYELMFFFFVPTVSRLFRLKVFSEEGTEFFRNIFWSAVKMRDEHNIKRPDLIDALITLKNYGTIEDPDNKENSKEVVSNPSQLKLDGDVLVAQIALFYAAGLDTSSNAMSFTCYSLSYNPEIQIKLRKEIQSVLARNGGQLTYDSLSEMKFLDCCIRGINTIQIMS
;
A
#
# COMPACT_ATOMS: atom_id res chain seq x y z
N MET A 1 42.59 -37.48 17.20
CA MET A 1 42.37 -38.30 15.99
C MET A 1 41.54 -37.47 15.03
N ALA A 2 41.92 -37.44 13.76
CA ALA A 2 41.13 -36.83 12.70
C ALA A 2 39.82 -37.63 12.51
N LEU A 3 38.74 -36.96 12.09
CA LEU A 3 37.36 -37.47 12.10
C LEU A 3 37.09 -38.45 10.95
N VAL A 4 37.77 -38.32 9.81
CA VAL A 4 37.52 -39.15 8.60
C VAL A 4 38.80 -39.62 7.91
N THR A 5 39.87 -38.83 7.90
CA THR A 5 41.16 -39.14 7.22
C THR A 5 42.34 -39.05 8.18
N SER A 6 43.55 -39.40 7.74
CA SER A 6 44.77 -39.37 8.57
C SER A 6 45.31 -37.96 8.85
N SER A 7 44.77 -36.92 8.20
CA SER A 7 45.19 -35.52 8.35
C SER A 7 43.99 -34.60 8.63
N TRP A 8 44.13 -33.74 9.63
CA TRP A 8 43.13 -32.72 9.97
C TRP A 8 42.88 -31.75 8.81
N PHE A 9 43.89 -31.49 7.97
CA PHE A 9 43.77 -30.61 6.80
C PHE A 9 42.85 -31.21 5.73
N THR A 10 42.96 -32.50 5.46
CA THR A 10 42.12 -33.21 4.48
C THR A 10 40.69 -33.34 4.96
N ASP A 11 40.46 -33.51 6.26
CA ASP A 11 39.12 -33.49 6.86
C ASP A 11 38.44 -32.12 6.73
N ILE A 12 39.16 -31.03 7.03
CA ILE A 12 38.62 -29.67 6.88
C ILE A 12 38.29 -29.37 5.42
N LEU A 13 39.18 -29.73 4.48
CA LEU A 13 38.95 -29.52 3.05
C LEU A 13 37.74 -30.31 2.54
N THR A 14 37.60 -31.58 2.98
CA THR A 14 36.46 -32.42 2.61
C THR A 14 35.16 -31.86 3.16
N LEU A 15 35.14 -31.44 4.44
CA LEU A 15 33.98 -30.81 5.06
C LEU A 15 33.60 -29.51 4.32
N LEU A 16 34.58 -28.70 3.92
CA LEU A 16 34.34 -27.47 3.16
C LEU A 16 33.72 -27.78 1.79
N ILE A 17 34.26 -28.75 1.04
CA ILE A 17 33.73 -29.15 -0.28
C ILE A 17 32.31 -29.70 -0.17
N VAL A 18 32.05 -30.56 0.81
CA VAL A 18 30.70 -31.11 1.06
C VAL A 18 29.74 -29.97 1.42
N THR A 19 30.15 -29.06 2.29
CA THR A 19 29.33 -27.90 2.68
C THR A 19 29.04 -27.00 1.48
N LEU A 20 30.04 -26.65 0.68
CA LEU A 20 29.87 -25.85 -0.54
C LEU A 20 28.98 -26.54 -1.57
N SER A 21 29.09 -27.87 -1.71
CA SER A 21 28.25 -28.66 -2.61
C SER A 21 26.79 -28.68 -2.15
N ILE A 22 26.54 -28.85 -0.84
CA ILE A 22 25.21 -28.79 -0.25
C ILE A 22 24.61 -27.38 -0.43
N VAL A 23 25.40 -26.33 -0.16
CA VAL A 23 24.97 -24.94 -0.35
C VAL A 23 24.66 -24.66 -1.81
N TYR A 24 25.53 -25.05 -2.73
CA TYR A 24 25.32 -24.88 -4.17
C TYR A 24 24.04 -25.60 -4.63
N TYR A 25 23.89 -26.88 -4.27
CA TYR A 25 22.69 -27.65 -4.60
C TYR A 25 21.43 -27.03 -4.01
N PHE A 26 21.48 -26.59 -2.75
CA PHE A 26 20.36 -25.89 -2.11
C PHE A 26 19.98 -24.63 -2.90
N LEU A 27 20.95 -23.79 -3.25
CA LEU A 27 20.72 -22.56 -4.02
C LEU A 27 20.11 -22.84 -5.42
N THR A 28 20.65 -23.81 -6.16
CA THR A 28 20.26 -24.07 -7.56
C THR A 28 19.09 -25.03 -7.74
N SER A 29 18.70 -25.78 -6.70
CA SER A 29 17.67 -26.84 -6.77
C SER A 29 16.33 -26.39 -7.37
N THR A 30 15.97 -25.11 -7.28
CA THR A 30 14.69 -24.57 -7.80
C THR A 30 14.79 -23.99 -9.21
N TYR A 31 16.00 -23.80 -9.74
CA TYR A 31 16.26 -23.07 -11.00
C TYR A 31 15.86 -23.83 -12.27
N ASN A 32 15.45 -25.09 -12.13
CA ASN A 32 14.87 -25.87 -13.21
C ASN A 32 13.33 -25.80 -13.27
N TYR A 33 12.67 -25.10 -12.33
CA TYR A 33 11.20 -25.05 -12.26
C TYR A 33 10.55 -24.58 -13.57
N TRP A 34 10.96 -23.43 -14.13
CA TRP A 34 10.38 -22.91 -15.37
C TRP A 34 10.79 -23.73 -16.60
N LYS A 35 12.04 -24.21 -16.61
CA LYS A 35 12.54 -25.12 -17.64
C LYS A 35 11.70 -26.39 -17.74
N ASN A 36 11.41 -27.03 -16.61
CA ASN A 36 10.62 -28.26 -16.56
C ASN A 36 9.15 -28.05 -16.97
N LYS A 37 8.64 -26.82 -16.88
CA LYS A 37 7.30 -26.43 -17.31
C LYS A 37 7.25 -25.91 -18.75
N ASN A 38 8.37 -25.91 -19.47
CA ASN A 38 8.50 -25.33 -20.81
C ASN A 38 8.05 -23.86 -20.89
N ILE A 39 8.30 -23.08 -19.82
CA ILE A 39 7.98 -21.65 -19.76
C ILE A 39 9.25 -20.85 -20.05
N PRO A 40 9.20 -19.86 -20.98
CA PRO A 40 10.33 -18.96 -21.22
C PRO A 40 10.73 -18.22 -19.94
N TYR A 41 12.02 -18.19 -19.61
CA TYR A 41 12.51 -17.59 -18.37
C TYR A 41 13.91 -17.00 -18.49
N GLU A 42 14.24 -16.05 -17.61
CA GLU A 42 15.59 -15.50 -17.51
C GLU A 42 16.47 -16.41 -16.64
N LYS A 43 17.65 -16.79 -17.14
CA LYS A 43 18.58 -17.65 -16.38
C LYS A 43 18.98 -16.97 -15.07
N PRO A 44 18.72 -17.59 -13.90
CA PRO A 44 19.02 -16.99 -12.61
C PRO A 44 20.51 -17.00 -12.29
N THR A 45 20.98 -15.98 -11.57
CA THR A 45 22.26 -15.99 -10.86
C THR A 45 22.18 -16.81 -9.58
N LEU A 46 23.32 -17.29 -9.08
CA LEU A 46 23.40 -18.29 -8.01
C LEU A 46 22.66 -17.92 -6.71
N ILE A 47 22.75 -16.66 -6.26
CA ILE A 47 22.23 -16.24 -4.94
C ILE A 47 20.93 -15.44 -5.09
N PHE A 48 20.93 -14.45 -5.98
CA PHE A 48 19.86 -13.44 -6.07
C PHE A 48 18.81 -13.77 -7.14
N GLY A 49 18.98 -14.88 -7.86
CA GLY A 49 18.16 -15.16 -9.04
C GLY A 49 18.38 -14.07 -10.09
N ASN A 50 17.31 -13.43 -10.53
CA ASN A 50 17.33 -12.32 -11.47
C ASN A 50 17.33 -10.95 -10.77
N PHE A 51 17.23 -10.91 -9.44
CA PHE A 51 16.91 -9.69 -8.67
C PHE A 51 18.12 -8.92 -8.13
N TYR A 52 19.34 -9.21 -8.61
CA TYR A 52 20.59 -8.63 -8.05
C TYR A 52 20.63 -7.09 -8.07
N ASN A 53 20.32 -6.47 -9.21
CA ASN A 53 20.36 -5.01 -9.37
C ASN A 53 19.36 -4.31 -8.44
N ALA A 54 18.20 -4.92 -8.24
CA ALA A 54 17.17 -4.43 -7.32
C ALA A 54 17.60 -4.57 -5.85
N VAL A 55 18.20 -5.71 -5.48
CA VAL A 55 18.69 -5.96 -4.11
C VAL A 55 19.85 -5.02 -3.74
N THR A 56 20.72 -4.70 -4.69
CA THR A 56 21.88 -3.84 -4.48
C THR A 56 21.57 -2.34 -4.64
N PHE A 57 20.30 -1.99 -4.87
CA PHE A 57 19.84 -0.62 -5.15
C PHE A 57 20.55 0.05 -6.34
N GLN A 58 21.16 -0.73 -7.24
CA GLN A 58 21.70 -0.22 -8.51
C GLN A 58 20.58 0.16 -9.49
N GLN A 59 19.40 -0.42 -9.30
CA GLN A 59 18.22 -0.14 -10.11
C GLN A 59 16.97 -0.10 -9.21
N ASN A 60 16.05 0.83 -9.50
CA ASN A 60 14.75 0.86 -8.84
C ASN A 60 13.97 -0.44 -9.18
N ILE A 61 13.22 -0.98 -8.20
CA ILE A 61 12.45 -2.22 -8.37
C ILE A 61 11.43 -2.10 -9.51
N THR A 62 10.78 -0.95 -9.65
CA THR A 62 9.79 -0.68 -10.70
C THR A 62 10.44 -0.71 -12.08
N ASP A 63 11.58 -0.01 -12.24
CA ASP A 63 12.34 0.01 -13.50
C ASP A 63 12.86 -1.40 -13.85
N TYR A 64 13.32 -2.15 -12.84
CA TYR A 64 13.71 -3.54 -13.03
C TYR A 64 12.56 -4.37 -13.62
N PHE A 65 11.34 -4.30 -13.06
CA PHE A 65 10.22 -5.03 -13.61
C PHE A 65 9.77 -4.50 -14.98
N ALA A 66 9.90 -3.21 -15.24
CA ALA A 66 9.66 -2.63 -16.56
C ALA A 66 10.64 -3.15 -17.61
N ASP A 67 11.92 -3.29 -17.28
CA ASP A 67 12.93 -3.88 -18.16
C ASP A 67 12.64 -5.36 -18.43
N GLN A 68 12.30 -6.12 -17.38
CA GLN A 68 11.91 -7.53 -17.51
C GLN A 68 10.67 -7.69 -18.39
N TYR A 69 9.70 -6.78 -18.25
CA TYR A 69 8.55 -6.70 -19.13
C TYR A 69 9.02 -6.44 -20.56
N ARG A 70 9.84 -5.42 -20.82
CA ARG A 70 10.29 -5.03 -22.17
C ARG A 70 11.23 -6.06 -22.85
N LYS A 71 11.93 -6.92 -22.09
CA LYS A 71 12.90 -7.92 -22.61
C LYS A 71 12.32 -9.01 -23.50
N THR A 72 11.03 -9.30 -23.37
CA THR A 72 10.38 -10.40 -24.11
C THR A 72 9.24 -9.86 -24.97
N LYS A 73 8.63 -10.70 -25.80
CA LYS A 73 7.32 -10.45 -26.44
C LYS A 73 6.28 -11.50 -26.06
N GLU A 74 6.68 -12.46 -25.24
CA GLU A 74 5.83 -13.54 -24.76
C GLU A 74 4.73 -13.02 -23.83
N LYS A 75 3.60 -13.72 -23.82
CA LYS A 75 2.43 -13.39 -22.99
C LYS A 75 2.71 -13.45 -21.49
N PHE A 76 3.67 -14.27 -21.10
CA PHE A 76 4.16 -14.41 -19.74
C PHE A 76 5.63 -14.84 -19.76
N PHE A 77 6.34 -14.56 -18.68
CA PHE A 77 7.76 -14.81 -18.57
C PHE A 77 8.16 -15.20 -17.15
N GLY A 78 8.92 -16.27 -17.02
CA GLY A 78 9.44 -16.75 -15.75
C GLY A 78 10.65 -15.95 -15.30
N LEU A 79 10.68 -15.60 -14.02
CA LEU A 79 11.86 -15.06 -13.36
C LEU A 79 12.03 -15.70 -11.99
N TYR A 80 13.19 -15.49 -11.39
CA TYR A 80 13.52 -15.95 -10.06
C TYR A 80 13.88 -14.75 -9.18
N ILE A 81 13.21 -14.61 -8.05
CA ILE A 81 13.66 -13.69 -6.99
C ILE A 81 14.25 -14.57 -5.90
N PHE A 82 15.56 -14.49 -5.72
CA PHE A 82 16.36 -15.46 -4.99
C PHE A 82 16.11 -16.89 -5.51
N ARG A 83 15.54 -17.77 -4.68
CA ARG A 83 15.23 -19.18 -5.02
C ARG A 83 13.79 -19.38 -5.49
N ARG A 84 12.92 -18.36 -5.40
CA ARG A 84 11.50 -18.50 -5.67
C ARG A 84 11.18 -18.19 -7.13
N PRO A 85 10.46 -19.07 -7.85
CA PRO A 85 9.97 -18.78 -9.19
C PRO A 85 8.79 -17.78 -9.12
N TYR A 86 8.86 -16.74 -9.94
CA TYR A 86 7.81 -15.74 -10.16
C TYR A 86 7.42 -15.72 -11.63
N LEU A 87 6.12 -15.55 -11.91
CA LEU A 87 5.61 -15.44 -13.27
C LEU A 87 5.21 -14.00 -13.54
N LEU A 88 5.90 -13.34 -14.46
CA LEU A 88 5.53 -12.03 -14.97
C LEU A 88 4.47 -12.20 -16.05
N ILE A 89 3.26 -11.70 -15.80
CA ILE A 89 2.14 -11.75 -16.74
C ILE A 89 2.10 -10.46 -17.54
N ARG A 90 2.00 -10.57 -18.87
CA ARG A 90 1.96 -9.42 -19.78
C ARG A 90 0.68 -9.33 -20.59
N ASP A 91 0.06 -10.47 -20.87
CA ASP A 91 -1.20 -10.56 -21.60
C ASP A 91 -2.39 -10.13 -20.69
N PRO A 92 -3.19 -9.13 -21.10
CA PRO A 92 -4.31 -8.63 -20.30
C PRO A 92 -5.40 -9.68 -20.03
N GLU A 93 -5.63 -10.62 -20.94
CA GLU A 93 -6.61 -11.69 -20.72
C GLU A 93 -6.12 -12.66 -19.65
N LEU A 94 -4.82 -13.00 -19.64
CA LEU A 94 -4.23 -13.78 -18.54
C LEU A 94 -4.31 -13.03 -17.20
N ALA A 95 -4.05 -11.73 -17.19
CA ALA A 95 -4.20 -10.92 -15.99
C ALA A 95 -5.66 -10.92 -15.49
N LYS A 96 -6.64 -10.83 -16.40
CA LYS A 96 -8.08 -10.95 -16.10
C LYS A 96 -8.45 -12.32 -15.53
N HIS A 97 -7.84 -13.39 -16.02
CA HIS A 97 -8.01 -14.72 -15.42
C HIS A 97 -7.52 -14.74 -13.97
N VAL A 98 -6.29 -14.31 -13.72
CA VAL A 98 -5.71 -14.32 -12.37
C VAL A 98 -6.44 -13.40 -11.38
N LEU A 99 -6.77 -12.19 -11.81
CA LEU A 99 -7.30 -11.14 -10.92
C LEU A 99 -8.83 -11.18 -10.78
N ILE A 100 -9.56 -11.77 -11.74
CA ILE A 100 -11.03 -11.72 -11.78
C ILE A 100 -11.64 -13.12 -11.91
N LYS A 101 -11.44 -13.80 -13.04
CA LYS A 101 -12.20 -15.03 -13.35
C LYS A 101 -11.87 -16.19 -12.39
N ASP A 102 -10.58 -16.38 -12.14
CA ASP A 102 -10.04 -17.48 -11.34
C ASP A 102 -9.51 -16.98 -9.98
N PHE A 103 -9.98 -15.82 -9.51
CA PHE A 103 -9.51 -15.16 -8.29
C PHE A 103 -9.50 -16.09 -7.06
N ASN A 104 -10.44 -17.03 -6.97
CA ASN A 104 -10.51 -18.01 -5.88
C ASN A 104 -9.24 -18.88 -5.76
N ASN A 105 -8.45 -19.02 -6.83
CA ASN A 105 -7.17 -19.72 -6.84
C ASN A 105 -5.98 -18.81 -6.47
N PHE A 106 -6.15 -17.48 -6.51
CA PHE A 106 -5.09 -16.47 -6.39
C PHE A 106 -5.35 -15.45 -5.26
N VAL A 107 -6.09 -15.84 -4.22
CA VAL A 107 -6.53 -14.93 -3.14
C VAL A 107 -5.37 -14.29 -2.35
N PRO A 108 -4.37 -15.05 -1.83
CA PRO A 108 -3.34 -14.46 -0.99
C PRO A 108 -2.26 -13.76 -1.83
N ARG A 109 -1.83 -12.59 -1.36
CA ARG A 109 -0.65 -11.89 -1.89
C ARG A 109 0.64 -12.59 -1.45
N THR A 110 1.73 -12.38 -2.19
CA THR A 110 3.05 -12.97 -1.88
C THR A 110 3.74 -12.35 -0.66
N THR A 111 3.08 -11.40 0.02
CA THR A 111 3.58 -10.75 1.23
C THR A 111 3.84 -11.76 2.36
N ALA A 112 4.87 -11.49 3.16
CA ALA A 112 5.18 -12.34 4.29
C ALA A 112 4.00 -12.36 5.26
N PRO A 113 3.50 -13.55 5.68
CA PRO A 113 2.70 -13.61 6.88
C PRO A 113 3.64 -13.21 8.00
N THR A 114 3.45 -12.01 8.51
CA THR A 114 4.09 -11.57 9.73
C THR A 114 3.73 -12.56 10.82
N HIS A 115 4.78 -12.95 11.54
CA HIS A 115 4.70 -13.87 12.65
C HIS A 115 3.81 -13.30 13.75
N LYS A 116 3.49 -14.13 14.76
CA LYS A 116 2.76 -13.68 15.97
C LYS A 116 3.37 -12.43 16.61
N ASP A 117 4.67 -12.20 16.46
CA ASP A 117 5.38 -11.03 17.01
C ASP A 117 5.16 -9.72 16.20
N ASP A 118 4.35 -9.75 15.12
CA ASP A 118 3.93 -8.56 14.36
C ASP A 118 2.43 -8.62 14.01
N PRO A 119 1.58 -8.26 14.98
CA PRO A 119 0.14 -8.25 14.79
C PRO A 119 -0.30 -7.19 13.77
N MET A 120 0.40 -6.06 13.63
CA MET A 120 0.04 -5.00 12.68
C MET A 120 0.20 -5.47 11.23
N GLY A 121 1.30 -6.16 10.94
CA GLY A 121 1.48 -6.80 9.65
C GLY A 121 0.49 -7.94 9.41
N GLN A 122 0.16 -8.71 10.45
CA GLN A 122 -0.63 -9.94 10.30
C GLN A 122 -2.11 -9.64 10.04
N TYR A 123 -2.65 -8.66 10.75
CA TYR A 123 -4.08 -8.37 10.73
C TYR A 123 -4.50 -7.29 9.74
N ASN A 124 -3.57 -6.53 9.14
CA ASN A 124 -3.97 -5.56 8.14
C ASN A 124 -4.52 -6.25 6.88
N LEU A 125 -5.53 -5.62 6.27
CA LEU A 125 -6.23 -6.16 5.10
C LEU A 125 -5.34 -6.42 3.88
N PHE A 126 -4.18 -5.76 3.77
CA PHE A 126 -3.31 -5.88 2.62
C PHE A 126 -2.50 -7.19 2.64
N SER A 127 -1.94 -7.57 3.80
CA SER A 127 -1.06 -8.74 3.95
C SER A 127 -1.69 -9.93 4.68
N MET A 128 -2.97 -9.85 5.04
CA MET A 128 -3.68 -10.96 5.66
C MET A 128 -3.66 -12.22 4.76
N LYS A 129 -3.14 -13.32 5.31
CA LYS A 129 -2.95 -14.57 4.57
C LYS A 129 -4.14 -15.53 4.66
N ASN A 130 -4.89 -15.50 5.76
CA ASN A 130 -6.07 -16.35 5.89
C ASN A 130 -7.16 -15.79 4.99
N ASN A 131 -7.48 -16.52 3.92
CA ASN A 131 -8.46 -16.10 2.91
C ASN A 131 -9.84 -15.83 3.52
N ASN A 132 -10.25 -16.61 4.52
CA ASN A 132 -11.55 -16.45 5.14
C ASN A 132 -11.60 -15.21 6.03
N ASP A 133 -10.56 -14.98 6.83
CA ASP A 133 -10.42 -13.77 7.64
C ASP A 133 -10.33 -12.53 6.76
N TRP A 134 -9.57 -12.61 5.67
CA TRP A 134 -9.43 -11.53 4.71
C TRP A 134 -10.78 -11.21 4.06
N ARG A 135 -11.54 -12.22 3.61
CA ARG A 135 -12.89 -12.03 3.07
C ARG A 135 -13.83 -11.42 4.09
N PHE A 136 -13.78 -11.91 5.32
CA PHE A 136 -14.57 -11.39 6.44
C PHE A 136 -14.27 -9.91 6.67
N ILE A 137 -13.02 -9.54 6.95
CA ILE A 137 -12.61 -8.16 7.18
C ILE A 137 -12.89 -7.28 5.95
N ARG A 138 -12.58 -7.75 4.74
CA ARG A 138 -12.87 -7.01 3.49
C ARG A 138 -14.36 -6.69 3.37
N SER A 139 -15.23 -7.67 3.61
CA SER A 139 -16.68 -7.49 3.54
C SER A 139 -17.17 -6.46 4.55
N LYS A 140 -16.57 -6.42 5.74
CA LYS A 140 -16.95 -5.48 6.80
C LYS A 140 -16.43 -4.05 6.56
N LEU A 141 -15.26 -3.91 5.94
CA LEU A 141 -14.66 -2.59 5.68
C LEU A 141 -15.12 -1.96 4.36
N SER A 142 -15.57 -2.75 3.37
CA SER A 142 -15.98 -2.22 2.06
C SER A 142 -17.11 -1.18 2.15
N PRO A 143 -18.15 -1.34 3.01
CA PRO A 143 -19.21 -0.34 3.16
C PRO A 143 -18.72 1.05 3.61
N ILE A 144 -17.55 1.14 4.24
CA ILE A 144 -16.99 2.42 4.71
C ILE A 144 -16.64 3.34 3.54
N PHE A 145 -16.36 2.75 2.37
CA PHE A 145 -16.00 3.45 1.15
C PHE A 145 -17.14 3.46 0.12
N SER A 146 -18.41 3.23 0.55
CA SER A 146 -19.56 3.38 -0.34
C SER A 146 -19.77 4.84 -0.77
N SER A 147 -20.47 5.05 -1.87
CA SER A 147 -20.76 6.40 -2.40
C SER A 147 -21.44 7.28 -1.36
N GLY A 148 -22.42 6.75 -0.62
CA GLY A 148 -23.11 7.48 0.46
C GLY A 148 -22.18 7.85 1.61
N LYS A 149 -21.25 6.97 2.01
CA LYS A 149 -20.27 7.28 3.06
C LYS A 149 -19.26 8.32 2.59
N LEU A 150 -18.72 8.19 1.38
CA LEU A 150 -17.78 9.17 0.82
C LEU A 150 -18.42 10.55 0.66
N ARG A 151 -19.69 10.61 0.25
CA ARG A 151 -20.47 11.85 0.20
C ARG A 151 -20.57 12.52 1.58
N ASN A 152 -20.78 11.74 2.64
CA ASN A 152 -20.85 12.27 4.01
C ASN A 152 -19.49 12.73 4.56
N THR A 153 -18.39 12.14 4.07
CA THR A 153 -17.02 12.52 4.46
C THR A 153 -16.50 13.72 3.64
N PHE A 154 -17.06 13.99 2.46
CA PHE A 154 -16.61 15.06 1.56
C PHE A 154 -16.48 16.45 2.20
N PRO A 155 -17.41 16.92 3.08
CA PRO A 155 -17.25 18.22 3.74
C PRO A 155 -15.93 18.36 4.51
N LEU A 156 -15.45 17.30 5.15
CA LEU A 156 -14.16 17.28 5.86
C LEU A 156 -12.98 17.49 4.92
N ILE A 157 -13.04 16.90 3.72
CA ILE A 157 -12.02 17.04 2.68
C ILE A 157 -12.03 18.47 2.11
N ASN A 158 -13.23 19.03 1.90
CA ASN A 158 -13.39 20.38 1.37
C ASN A 158 -12.88 21.46 2.35
N GLU A 159 -13.13 21.30 3.65
CA GLU A 159 -12.60 22.19 4.70
C GLU A 159 -11.06 22.30 4.62
N ILE A 160 -10.38 21.18 4.45
CA ILE A 160 -8.91 21.14 4.32
C ILE A 160 -8.46 21.77 2.99
N GLY A 161 -9.28 21.63 1.94
CA GLY A 161 -9.08 22.34 0.67
C GLY A 161 -9.09 23.86 0.84
N GLU A 162 -9.98 24.38 1.69
CA GLU A 162 -10.01 25.81 2.01
C GLU A 162 -8.78 26.26 2.82
N ASN A 163 -8.29 25.42 3.73
CA ASN A 163 -7.04 25.70 4.45
C ASN A 163 -5.85 25.77 3.48
N LEU A 164 -5.77 24.85 2.51
CA LEU A 164 -4.77 24.89 1.44
C LEU A 164 -4.91 26.17 0.59
N ASN A 165 -6.13 26.56 0.22
CA ASN A 165 -6.36 27.80 -0.52
C ASN A 165 -5.87 29.03 0.27
N GLY A 166 -6.15 29.07 1.57
CA GLY A 166 -5.67 30.12 2.47
C GLY A 166 -4.14 30.17 2.51
N TYR A 167 -3.50 29.02 2.66
CA TYR A 167 -2.04 28.89 2.63
C TYR A 167 -1.44 29.40 1.31
N LEU A 168 -1.96 28.95 0.16
CA LEU A 168 -1.44 29.32 -1.15
C LEU A 168 -1.62 30.81 -1.46
N LYS A 169 -2.70 31.45 -0.99
CA LYS A 169 -2.91 32.91 -1.15
C LYS A 169 -1.83 33.74 -0.47
N ASN A 170 -1.24 33.24 0.61
CA ASN A 170 -0.16 33.92 1.33
C ASN A 170 1.22 33.67 0.70
N HIS A 171 1.34 32.73 -0.25
CA HIS A 171 2.62 32.28 -0.83
C HIS A 171 2.65 32.37 -2.36
N VAL A 172 1.84 33.25 -2.97
CA VAL A 172 1.65 33.32 -4.44
C VAL A 172 2.95 33.58 -5.21
N PHE A 173 3.88 34.33 -4.64
CA PHE A 173 5.15 34.71 -5.27
C PHE A 173 6.34 33.88 -4.78
N GLU A 174 6.09 32.87 -3.95
CA GLU A 174 7.12 32.03 -3.37
C GLU A 174 7.26 30.72 -4.15
N THR A 175 8.49 30.21 -4.23
CA THR A 175 8.73 28.88 -4.79
C THR A 175 8.42 27.85 -3.73
N LEU A 176 7.34 27.10 -3.94
CA LEU A 176 6.92 26.02 -3.05
C LEU A 176 7.39 24.66 -3.59
N GLU A 177 7.81 23.78 -2.68
CA GLU A 177 8.07 22.38 -3.02
C GLU A 177 6.72 21.65 -3.13
N GLY A 178 6.34 21.28 -4.36
CA GLY A 178 5.00 20.77 -4.65
C GLY A 178 4.65 19.47 -3.93
N LYS A 179 5.62 18.58 -3.71
CA LYS A 179 5.38 17.32 -2.97
C LYS A 179 5.10 17.59 -1.51
N SER A 180 5.79 18.53 -0.88
CA SER A 180 5.58 18.97 0.50
C SER A 180 4.17 19.51 0.70
N VAL A 181 3.72 20.42 -0.18
CA VAL A 181 2.35 20.97 -0.14
C VAL A 181 1.31 19.86 -0.30
N CYS A 182 1.50 18.95 -1.27
CA CYS A 182 0.60 17.82 -1.48
C CYS A 182 0.57 16.87 -0.27
N ARG A 183 1.72 16.61 0.34
CA ARG A 183 1.85 15.74 1.52
C ARG A 183 1.14 16.33 2.73
N LYS A 184 1.29 17.64 2.99
CA LYS A 184 0.56 18.36 4.04
C LYS A 184 -0.96 18.23 3.84
N TYR A 185 -1.45 18.49 2.62
CA TYR A 185 -2.86 18.32 2.28
C TYR A 185 -3.35 16.90 2.55
N THR A 186 -2.65 15.88 2.02
CA THR A 186 -3.05 14.48 2.24
C THR A 186 -2.98 14.04 3.70
N SER A 187 -2.04 14.60 4.46
CA SER A 187 -1.88 14.31 5.88
C SER A 187 -3.09 14.81 6.64
N ASP A 188 -3.48 16.06 6.46
CA ASP A 188 -4.67 16.60 7.12
C ASP A 188 -5.93 15.87 6.67
N VAL A 189 -6.04 15.51 5.37
CA VAL A 189 -7.19 14.73 4.87
C VAL A 189 -7.26 13.39 5.58
N ILE A 190 -6.18 12.61 5.58
CA ILE A 190 -6.21 11.28 6.19
C ILE A 190 -6.41 11.37 7.70
N VAL A 191 -5.82 12.36 8.38
CA VAL A 191 -5.99 12.57 9.82
C VAL A 191 -7.45 12.91 10.17
N SER A 192 -8.08 13.78 9.39
CA SER A 192 -9.48 14.17 9.57
C SER A 192 -10.45 13.03 9.24
N THR A 193 -10.25 12.31 8.14
CA THR A 193 -11.20 11.28 7.68
C THR A 193 -10.98 9.91 8.31
N VAL A 194 -9.75 9.58 8.73
CA VAL A 194 -9.44 8.30 9.39
C VAL A 194 -9.55 8.42 10.90
N PHE A 195 -8.89 9.40 11.50
CA PHE A 195 -8.81 9.52 12.96
C PHE A 195 -9.86 10.46 13.56
N GLY A 196 -10.53 11.25 12.73
CA GLY A 196 -11.50 12.22 13.22
C GLY A 196 -10.86 13.37 13.99
N ILE A 197 -9.59 13.67 13.71
CA ILE A 197 -8.82 14.74 14.37
C ILE A 197 -8.62 15.86 13.35
N SER A 198 -8.86 17.10 13.76
CA SER A 198 -8.57 18.26 12.91
C SER A 198 -7.13 18.72 13.19
N THR A 199 -6.29 18.71 12.16
CA THR A 199 -4.93 19.25 12.16
C THR A 199 -4.81 20.37 11.13
N ASN A 200 -3.86 21.27 11.33
CA ASN A 200 -3.55 22.31 10.35
C ASN A 200 -2.04 22.30 10.03
N SER A 201 -1.63 21.36 9.18
CA SER A 201 -0.23 21.19 8.79
C SER A 201 0.31 22.35 7.92
N PHE A 202 -0.56 23.28 7.51
CA PHE A 202 -0.18 24.49 6.77
C PHE A 202 0.24 25.65 7.68
N THR A 203 -0.21 25.68 8.93
CA THR A 203 0.20 26.70 9.92
C THR A 203 1.27 26.17 10.86
N ASP A 204 1.16 24.91 11.28
CA ASP A 204 2.11 24.29 12.20
C ASP A 204 3.28 23.70 11.40
N GLU A 205 4.51 24.14 11.69
CA GLU A 205 5.70 23.73 10.93
C GLU A 205 6.01 22.23 11.08
N GLU A 206 5.60 21.59 12.18
CA GLU A 206 5.76 20.14 12.37
C GLU A 206 4.69 19.56 13.30
N THR A 207 3.67 18.93 12.72
CA THR A 207 2.63 18.23 13.50
C THR A 207 3.12 16.86 13.98
N GLU A 208 2.50 16.31 15.04
CA GLU A 208 2.80 14.94 15.49
C GLU A 208 2.57 13.88 14.40
N PHE A 209 1.61 14.13 13.49
CA PHE A 209 1.37 13.26 12.33
C PHE A 209 2.42 13.43 11.24
N GLU A 210 3.03 14.60 11.10
CA GLU A 210 4.16 14.79 10.22
C GLU A 210 5.39 14.03 10.72
N LYS A 211 5.66 14.07 12.04
CA LYS A 211 6.72 13.25 12.67
C LYS A 211 6.46 11.77 12.45
N LEU A 212 5.25 11.29 12.70
CA LEU A 212 4.85 9.91 12.39
C LEU A 212 5.09 9.57 10.92
N SER A 213 4.66 10.44 10.01
CA SER A 213 4.85 10.24 8.58
C SER A 213 6.33 10.10 8.23
N LYS A 214 7.20 10.93 8.80
CA LYS A 214 8.65 10.81 8.65
C LYS A 214 9.13 9.46 9.20
N THR A 215 8.73 9.04 10.39
CA THR A 215 9.11 7.73 10.96
C THR A 215 8.67 6.54 10.10
N VAL A 216 7.45 6.59 9.53
CA VAL A 216 6.88 5.48 8.75
C VAL A 216 7.46 5.39 7.33
N PHE A 217 7.73 6.54 6.69
CA PHE A 217 8.07 6.62 5.27
C PHE A 217 9.52 7.04 4.96
N THR A 218 10.34 7.36 5.97
CA THR A 218 11.74 7.70 5.71
C THR A 218 12.50 6.49 5.17
N PHE A 219 13.14 6.69 4.02
CA PHE A 219 14.01 5.69 3.43
C PHE A 219 15.23 5.48 4.31
N THR A 220 15.41 4.24 4.77
CA THR A 220 16.67 3.77 5.34
C THR A 220 17.01 2.44 4.67
N LEU A 221 18.29 2.12 4.52
CA LEU A 221 18.70 0.84 3.91
C LEU A 221 18.09 -0.35 4.65
N ARG A 222 18.09 -0.29 6.00
CA ARG A 222 17.44 -1.29 6.84
C ARG A 222 15.96 -1.45 6.46
N ARG A 223 15.21 -0.36 6.39
CA ARG A 223 13.78 -0.38 6.09
C ARG A 223 13.49 -0.86 4.66
N ALA A 224 14.34 -0.48 3.71
CA ALA A 224 14.23 -0.92 2.33
C ALA A 224 14.42 -2.44 2.20
N TYR A 225 15.42 -3.01 2.90
CA TYR A 225 15.60 -4.47 2.97
C TYR A 225 14.44 -5.17 3.68
N GLU A 226 13.92 -4.61 4.79
CA GLU A 226 12.76 -5.14 5.50
C GLU A 226 11.53 -5.26 4.58
N LEU A 227 11.21 -4.18 3.86
CA LEU A 227 10.10 -4.15 2.89
C LEU A 227 10.35 -5.11 1.71
N MET A 228 11.55 -5.13 1.16
CA MET A 228 11.90 -6.03 0.06
C MET A 228 11.70 -7.50 0.45
N PHE A 229 12.21 -7.92 1.61
CA PHE A 229 11.99 -9.28 2.09
C PHE A 229 10.53 -9.55 2.39
N PHE A 230 9.82 -8.57 2.96
CA PHE A 230 8.38 -8.67 3.21
C PHE A 230 7.58 -8.92 1.93
N PHE A 231 7.87 -8.23 0.83
CA PHE A 231 7.14 -8.37 -0.43
C PHE A 231 7.57 -9.60 -1.26
N PHE A 232 8.87 -9.91 -1.29
CA PHE A 232 9.42 -10.87 -2.26
C PHE A 232 10.02 -12.14 -1.64
N VAL A 233 10.38 -12.13 -0.35
CA VAL A 233 11.01 -13.29 0.31
C VAL A 233 10.44 -13.57 1.72
N PRO A 234 9.16 -13.96 1.83
CA PRO A 234 8.50 -14.28 3.11
C PRO A 234 9.26 -15.21 4.05
N THR A 235 10.06 -16.14 3.53
CA THR A 235 10.85 -17.07 4.35
C THR A 235 11.90 -16.32 5.18
N VAL A 236 12.56 -15.32 4.57
CA VAL A 236 13.58 -14.50 5.23
C VAL A 236 12.94 -13.59 6.27
N SER A 237 11.83 -12.93 5.93
CA SER A 237 11.09 -12.10 6.89
C SER A 237 10.67 -12.86 8.13
N ARG A 238 10.22 -14.11 7.97
CA ARG A 238 9.85 -14.97 9.11
C ARG A 238 11.05 -15.38 9.94
N LEU A 239 12.18 -15.69 9.31
CA LEU A 239 13.40 -16.11 9.99
C LEU A 239 13.98 -14.98 10.86
N PHE A 240 14.04 -13.76 10.32
CA PHE A 240 14.61 -12.59 11.01
C PHE A 240 13.60 -11.79 11.81
N ARG A 241 12.35 -12.25 11.87
CA ARG A 241 11.27 -11.59 12.61
C ARG A 241 11.06 -10.12 12.26
N LEU A 242 11.01 -9.86 10.95
CA LEU A 242 10.85 -8.50 10.42
C LEU A 242 9.40 -8.03 10.60
N LYS A 243 9.24 -6.77 11.01
CA LYS A 243 7.95 -6.12 11.23
C LYS A 243 7.56 -5.20 10.07
N VAL A 244 6.27 -5.14 9.74
CA VAL A 244 5.73 -4.23 8.72
C VAL A 244 5.80 -2.80 9.19
N PHE A 245 5.57 -2.50 10.47
CA PHE A 245 5.77 -1.17 11.02
C PHE A 245 6.92 -1.20 12.03
N SER A 246 7.62 -0.08 12.20
CA SER A 246 8.60 0.07 13.29
C SER A 246 7.89 -0.05 14.65
N GLU A 247 8.64 -0.29 15.71
CA GLU A 247 8.09 -0.32 17.07
C GLU A 247 7.44 1.02 17.41
N GLU A 248 8.14 2.11 17.13
CA GLU A 248 7.67 3.49 17.31
C GLU A 248 6.37 3.77 16.55
N GLY A 249 6.30 3.40 15.27
CA GLY A 249 5.07 3.56 14.48
C GLY A 249 3.92 2.71 15.03
N THR A 250 4.21 1.48 15.46
CA THR A 250 3.22 0.57 16.05
C THR A 250 2.63 1.12 17.35
N GLU A 251 3.48 1.61 18.25
CA GLU A 251 3.06 2.22 19.52
C GLU A 251 2.26 3.49 19.29
N PHE A 252 2.70 4.34 18.36
CA PHE A 252 1.95 5.52 17.96
C PHE A 252 0.53 5.17 17.51
N PHE A 253 0.38 4.24 16.55
CA PHE A 253 -0.93 3.85 16.03
C PHE A 253 -1.84 3.25 17.11
N ARG A 254 -1.28 2.49 18.07
CA ARG A 254 -2.06 2.00 19.22
C ARG A 254 -2.53 3.15 20.09
N ASN A 255 -1.63 4.04 20.49
CA ASN A 255 -1.92 5.14 21.40
C ASN A 255 -2.99 6.07 20.83
N ILE A 256 -2.83 6.48 19.57
CA ILE A 256 -3.79 7.37 18.93
C ILE A 256 -5.16 6.73 18.76
N PHE A 257 -5.21 5.46 18.35
CA PHE A 257 -6.47 4.75 18.17
C PHE A 257 -7.23 4.64 19.49
N TRP A 258 -6.57 4.17 20.55
CA TRP A 258 -7.22 3.99 21.84
C TRP A 258 -7.56 5.30 22.54
N SER A 259 -6.74 6.34 22.39
CA SER A 259 -7.09 7.69 22.84
C SER A 259 -8.34 8.22 22.13
N ALA A 260 -8.43 8.05 20.81
CA ALA A 260 -9.59 8.48 20.05
C ALA A 260 -10.87 7.70 20.43
N VAL A 261 -10.77 6.38 20.63
CA VAL A 261 -11.89 5.56 21.13
C VAL A 261 -12.33 6.05 22.51
N LYS A 262 -11.38 6.22 23.45
CA LYS A 262 -11.67 6.67 24.82
C LYS A 262 -12.38 8.02 24.85
N MET A 263 -11.89 9.01 24.10
CA MET A 263 -12.54 10.33 24.07
C MET A 263 -13.98 10.27 23.54
N ARG A 264 -14.27 9.38 22.59
CA ARG A 264 -15.62 9.23 22.03
C ARG A 264 -16.57 8.55 23.02
N ASP A 265 -16.08 7.53 23.71
CA ASP A 265 -16.85 6.86 24.77
C ASP A 265 -17.19 7.83 25.92
N GLU A 266 -16.26 8.72 26.28
CA GLU A 266 -16.45 9.72 27.35
C GLU A 266 -17.40 10.87 26.96
N HIS A 267 -17.34 11.34 25.70
CA HIS A 267 -18.07 12.52 25.24
C HIS A 267 -19.25 12.23 24.31
N ASN A 268 -19.56 10.96 24.03
CA ASN A 268 -20.61 10.51 23.12
C ASN A 268 -20.55 11.19 21.75
N ILE A 269 -19.34 11.34 21.21
CA ILE A 269 -19.07 12.01 19.93
C ILE A 269 -19.35 11.03 18.79
N LYS A 270 -20.08 11.48 17.76
CA LYS A 270 -20.23 10.77 16.48
C LYS A 270 -19.71 11.63 15.34
N ARG A 271 -18.83 11.06 14.52
CA ARG A 271 -18.20 11.70 13.37
C ARG A 271 -18.16 10.71 12.19
N PRO A 272 -18.43 11.14 10.95
CA PRO A 272 -18.41 10.26 9.78
C PRO A 272 -16.96 9.91 9.34
N ASP A 273 -16.20 9.24 10.21
CA ASP A 273 -14.81 8.85 10.02
C ASP A 273 -14.59 7.33 10.19
N LEU A 274 -13.37 6.87 9.89
CA LEU A 274 -13.02 5.46 9.92
C LEU A 274 -13.02 4.86 11.33
N ILE A 275 -12.59 5.59 12.36
CA ILE A 275 -12.62 5.07 13.75
C ILE A 275 -14.06 4.78 14.18
N ASP A 276 -15.02 5.66 13.84
CA ASP A 276 -16.43 5.46 14.19
C ASP A 276 -17.01 4.26 13.46
N ALA A 277 -16.62 4.07 12.20
CA ALA A 277 -16.97 2.88 11.46
C ALA A 277 -16.40 1.61 12.10
N LEU A 278 -15.15 1.63 12.58
CA LEU A 278 -14.52 0.50 13.28
C LEU A 278 -15.13 0.22 14.66
N ILE A 279 -15.50 1.25 15.42
CA ILE A 279 -16.21 1.10 16.70
C ILE A 279 -17.59 0.48 16.45
N THR A 280 -18.33 0.99 15.45
CA THR A 280 -19.63 0.43 15.03
C THR A 280 -19.47 -1.04 14.63
N LEU A 281 -18.44 -1.34 13.86
CA LEU A 281 -18.13 -2.71 13.46
C LEU A 281 -17.81 -3.62 14.66
N LYS A 282 -17.06 -3.13 15.65
CA LYS A 282 -16.76 -3.86 16.89
C LYS A 282 -18.02 -4.15 17.71
N ASN A 283 -18.91 -3.16 17.84
CA ASN A 283 -20.09 -3.26 18.70
C ASN A 283 -21.24 -4.04 18.07
N TYR A 284 -21.47 -3.87 16.76
CA TYR A 284 -22.64 -4.43 16.06
C TYR A 284 -22.29 -5.55 15.07
N GLY A 285 -21.00 -5.81 14.83
CA GLY A 285 -20.53 -6.85 13.90
C GLY A 285 -20.79 -6.55 12.41
N THR A 286 -21.43 -5.43 12.08
CA THR A 286 -21.75 -4.96 10.73
C THR A 286 -21.74 -3.44 10.67
N ILE A 287 -21.54 -2.88 9.47
CA ILE A 287 -21.72 -1.45 9.19
C ILE A 287 -22.86 -1.36 8.17
N GLU A 288 -23.89 -0.56 8.47
CA GLU A 288 -24.99 -0.33 7.54
C GLU A 288 -24.51 0.49 6.35
N ASP A 289 -24.72 -0.04 5.14
CA ASP A 289 -24.55 0.71 3.89
C ASP A 289 -25.86 1.45 3.58
N PRO A 290 -25.88 2.80 3.61
CA PRO A 290 -27.08 3.57 3.28
C PRO A 290 -27.57 3.31 1.84
N ASP A 291 -26.68 2.91 0.93
CA ASP A 291 -27.00 2.65 -0.48
C ASP A 291 -27.49 1.21 -0.73
N ASN A 292 -27.34 0.30 0.25
CA ASN A 292 -27.64 -1.12 0.07
C ASN A 292 -28.14 -1.82 1.34
N LYS A 293 -29.36 -1.46 1.77
CA LYS A 293 -30.01 -2.00 2.98
C LYS A 293 -30.34 -3.51 2.93
N GLU A 294 -30.33 -4.12 1.75
CA GLU A 294 -30.63 -5.56 1.59
C GLU A 294 -29.38 -6.44 1.69
N ASN A 295 -28.21 -5.97 1.22
CA ASN A 295 -26.95 -6.73 1.27
C ASN A 295 -26.22 -6.65 2.64
N SER A 296 -26.61 -5.73 3.53
CA SER A 296 -26.08 -5.68 4.91
C SER A 296 -26.45 -6.91 5.75
N LYS A 297 -27.34 -7.78 5.25
CA LYS A 297 -27.77 -9.04 5.87
C LYS A 297 -27.00 -10.28 5.42
N GLU A 298 -26.05 -10.19 4.47
CA GLU A 298 -25.16 -11.32 4.22
C GLU A 298 -24.27 -11.53 5.46
N VAL A 299 -24.66 -12.50 6.27
CA VAL A 299 -23.84 -13.05 7.34
C VAL A 299 -22.67 -13.75 6.65
N VAL A 300 -21.64 -12.99 6.29
CA VAL A 300 -20.33 -13.56 6.01
C VAL A 300 -19.93 -14.26 7.31
N SER A 301 -19.98 -15.59 7.27
CA SER A 301 -19.56 -16.42 8.39
C SER A 301 -18.20 -15.91 8.89
N ASN A 302 -18.00 -15.85 10.20
CA ASN A 302 -16.69 -15.62 10.82
C ASN A 302 -16.09 -16.99 11.16
N PRO A 303 -15.56 -17.76 10.19
CA PRO A 303 -15.23 -19.16 10.39
C PRO A 303 -14.05 -19.37 11.34
N SER A 304 -13.23 -18.33 11.58
CA SER A 304 -12.09 -18.37 12.51
C SER A 304 -12.40 -17.84 13.91
N GLN A 305 -13.63 -17.36 14.14
CA GLN A 305 -13.98 -16.60 15.35
C GLN A 305 -13.02 -15.42 15.59
N LEU A 306 -12.54 -14.78 14.51
CA LEU A 306 -11.66 -13.61 14.61
C LEU A 306 -12.39 -12.52 15.40
N LYS A 307 -11.84 -12.16 16.55
CA LYS A 307 -12.35 -11.08 17.38
C LYS A 307 -11.95 -9.74 16.75
N LEU A 308 -12.94 -8.92 16.42
CA LEU A 308 -12.74 -7.55 15.90
C LEU A 308 -12.38 -6.60 17.05
N ASP A 309 -11.19 -6.78 17.61
CA ASP A 309 -10.73 -6.06 18.80
C ASP A 309 -9.21 -5.93 18.79
N GLY A 310 -8.68 -5.10 19.70
CA GLY A 310 -7.23 -4.99 19.88
C GLY A 310 -6.51 -4.53 18.62
N ASP A 311 -5.38 -5.17 18.35
CA ASP A 311 -4.53 -4.88 17.19
C ASP A 311 -5.21 -5.19 15.85
N VAL A 312 -6.31 -5.95 15.79
CA VAL A 312 -7.05 -6.19 14.54
C VAL A 312 -7.61 -4.87 13.99
N LEU A 313 -8.12 -4.01 14.87
CA LEU A 313 -8.67 -2.70 14.50
C LEU A 313 -7.54 -1.70 14.23
N VAL A 314 -6.54 -1.65 15.11
CA VAL A 314 -5.39 -0.75 14.97
C VAL A 314 -4.64 -1.01 13.65
N ALA A 315 -4.49 -2.27 13.25
CA ALA A 315 -3.83 -2.64 11.99
C ALA A 315 -4.57 -2.09 10.76
N GLN A 316 -5.90 -1.94 10.80
CA GLN A 316 -6.63 -1.32 9.69
C GLN A 316 -6.33 0.16 9.62
N ILE A 317 -6.37 0.86 10.75
CA ILE A 317 -6.07 2.30 10.83
C ILE A 317 -4.66 2.59 10.34
N ALA A 318 -3.67 1.82 10.79
CA ALA A 318 -2.28 1.93 10.33
C ALA A 318 -2.17 1.73 8.81
N LEU A 319 -2.87 0.74 8.27
CA LEU A 319 -2.91 0.49 6.82
C LEU A 319 -3.57 1.64 6.05
N PHE A 320 -4.73 2.14 6.49
CA PHE A 320 -5.42 3.22 5.79
C PHE A 320 -4.67 4.54 5.86
N TYR A 321 -4.03 4.84 7.00
CA TYR A 321 -3.10 5.96 7.09
C TYR A 321 -1.96 5.82 6.10
N ALA A 322 -1.29 4.66 6.11
CA ALA A 322 -0.12 4.47 5.26
C ALA A 322 -0.47 4.46 3.76
N ALA A 323 -1.57 3.79 3.39
CA ALA A 323 -2.01 3.71 2.01
C ALA A 323 -2.55 5.04 1.49
N GLY A 324 -3.25 5.82 2.32
CA GLY A 324 -3.88 7.08 1.92
C GLY A 324 -2.93 8.26 1.75
N LEU A 325 -1.85 8.29 2.55
CA LEU A 325 -0.94 9.42 2.61
C LEU A 325 -0.01 9.54 1.39
N ASP A 326 0.89 8.57 1.22
CA ASP A 326 1.96 8.65 0.21
C ASP A 326 1.42 8.47 -1.22
N THR A 327 0.42 7.62 -1.43
CA THR A 327 -0.10 7.36 -2.78
C THR A 327 -0.81 8.59 -3.35
N SER A 328 -1.70 9.21 -2.57
CA SER A 328 -2.46 10.38 -2.98
C SER A 328 -1.56 11.61 -3.16
N SER A 329 -0.57 11.81 -2.28
CA SER A 329 0.37 12.93 -2.39
C SER A 329 1.27 12.82 -3.61
N ASN A 330 1.75 11.62 -3.92
CA ASN A 330 2.48 11.35 -5.16
C ASN A 330 1.58 11.60 -6.40
N ALA A 331 0.34 11.08 -6.42
CA ALA A 331 -0.57 11.29 -7.55
C ALA A 331 -0.85 12.79 -7.80
N MET A 332 -1.14 13.56 -6.76
CA MET A 332 -1.36 15.01 -6.89
C MET A 332 -0.10 15.76 -7.29
N SER A 333 1.05 15.46 -6.67
CA SER A 333 2.30 16.16 -7.00
C SER A 333 2.74 15.90 -8.46
N PHE A 334 2.64 14.65 -8.94
CA PHE A 334 2.90 14.34 -10.35
C PHE A 334 1.87 15.00 -11.29
N THR A 335 0.62 15.16 -10.84
CA THR A 335 -0.40 15.90 -11.58
C THR A 335 -0.06 17.37 -11.71
N CYS A 336 0.25 18.04 -10.61
CA CYS A 336 0.68 19.43 -10.61
C CYS A 336 1.96 19.64 -11.44
N TYR A 337 2.93 18.72 -11.32
CA TYR A 337 4.16 18.75 -12.11
C TYR A 337 3.87 18.59 -13.61
N SER A 338 3.06 17.61 -14.01
CA SER A 338 2.73 17.42 -15.43
C SER A 338 1.97 18.62 -16.00
N LEU A 339 1.05 19.21 -15.23
CA LEU A 339 0.30 20.40 -15.64
C LEU A 339 1.19 21.63 -15.78
N SER A 340 2.24 21.79 -14.96
CA SER A 340 3.14 22.95 -15.05
C SER A 340 3.96 22.97 -16.33
N TYR A 341 4.27 21.80 -16.91
CA TYR A 341 4.94 21.67 -18.21
C TYR A 341 3.98 21.74 -19.42
N ASN A 342 2.66 21.69 -19.20
CA ASN A 342 1.65 21.68 -20.27
C ASN A 342 0.60 22.80 -20.03
N PRO A 343 0.96 24.09 -20.24
CA PRO A 343 0.10 25.22 -19.91
C PRO A 343 -1.26 25.20 -20.62
N GLU A 344 -1.32 24.69 -21.86
CA GLU A 344 -2.58 24.56 -22.62
C GLU A 344 -3.54 23.56 -21.97
N ILE A 345 -3.02 22.44 -21.46
CA ILE A 345 -3.81 21.45 -20.70
C ILE A 345 -4.27 22.07 -19.38
N GLN A 346 -3.39 22.79 -18.69
CA GLN A 346 -3.72 23.48 -17.43
C GLN A 346 -4.83 24.52 -17.61
N ILE A 347 -4.74 25.35 -18.66
CA ILE A 347 -5.77 26.36 -18.98
C ILE A 347 -7.10 25.68 -19.32
N LYS A 348 -7.08 24.59 -20.09
CA LYS A 348 -8.29 23.83 -20.43
C LYS A 348 -8.93 23.23 -19.18
N LEU A 349 -8.14 22.63 -18.30
CA LEU A 349 -8.62 22.10 -17.03
C LEU A 349 -9.23 23.19 -16.14
N ARG A 350 -8.56 24.34 -16.03
CA ARG A 350 -9.07 25.48 -15.27
C ARG A 350 -10.42 25.96 -15.80
N LYS A 351 -10.60 26.01 -17.13
CA LYS A 351 -11.88 26.38 -17.75
C LYS A 351 -12.99 25.37 -17.43
N GLU A 352 -12.71 24.07 -17.45
CA GLU A 352 -13.68 23.05 -17.03
C GLU A 352 -14.11 23.28 -15.57
N ILE A 353 -13.15 23.40 -14.65
CA ILE A 353 -13.42 23.61 -13.22
C ILE A 353 -14.26 24.87 -12.99
N GLN A 354 -13.89 26.00 -13.61
CA GLN A 354 -14.64 27.24 -13.51
C GLN A 354 -16.07 27.10 -14.06
N SER A 355 -16.26 26.40 -15.17
CA SER A 355 -17.59 26.18 -15.76
C SER A 355 -18.46 25.27 -14.88
N VAL A 356 -17.88 24.25 -14.23
CA VAL A 356 -18.61 23.36 -13.33
C VAL A 356 -19.01 24.11 -12.06
N LEU A 357 -18.09 24.88 -11.47
CA LEU A 357 -18.37 25.70 -10.28
C LEU A 357 -19.46 26.75 -10.57
N ALA A 358 -19.39 27.44 -11.71
CA ALA A 358 -20.39 28.44 -12.10
C ALA A 358 -21.81 27.84 -12.20
N ARG A 359 -21.94 26.60 -12.72
CA ARG A 359 -23.22 25.88 -12.79
C ARG A 359 -23.73 25.42 -11.41
N ASN A 360 -22.83 25.24 -10.45
CA ASN A 360 -23.12 24.76 -9.09
C ASN A 360 -23.09 25.88 -8.04
N GLY A 361 -23.42 27.12 -8.43
CA GLY A 361 -23.53 28.25 -7.48
C GLY A 361 -22.21 28.68 -6.85
N GLY A 362 -21.08 28.38 -7.51
CA GLY A 362 -19.73 28.67 -7.02
C GLY A 362 -19.21 27.70 -5.95
N GLN A 363 -19.97 26.65 -5.62
CA GLN A 363 -19.60 25.69 -4.58
C GLN A 363 -19.09 24.38 -5.17
N LEU A 364 -18.06 23.82 -4.55
CA LEU A 364 -17.60 22.47 -4.82
C LEU A 364 -18.42 21.48 -3.99
N THR A 365 -19.15 20.60 -4.65
CA THR A 365 -19.94 19.53 -4.02
C THR A 365 -19.47 18.15 -4.49
N TYR A 366 -19.80 17.12 -3.73
CA TYR A 366 -19.50 15.73 -4.12
C TYR A 366 -20.04 15.38 -5.51
N ASP A 367 -21.24 15.86 -5.86
CA ASP A 367 -21.84 15.61 -7.18
C ASP A 367 -21.13 16.38 -8.29
N SER A 368 -20.75 17.63 -8.04
CA SER A 368 -20.06 18.47 -9.03
C SER A 368 -18.72 17.87 -9.49
N LEU A 369 -18.03 17.11 -8.63
CA LEU A 369 -16.79 16.41 -8.99
C LEU A 369 -16.99 15.41 -10.13
N SER A 370 -18.13 14.72 -10.14
CA SER A 370 -18.44 13.73 -11.19
C SER A 370 -18.64 14.37 -12.57
N GLU A 371 -18.90 15.67 -12.62
CA GLU A 371 -19.00 16.44 -13.87
C GLU A 371 -17.64 16.83 -14.45
N MET A 372 -16.57 16.82 -13.66
CA MET A 372 -15.21 17.22 -14.07
C MET A 372 -14.49 16.08 -14.81
N LYS A 373 -14.96 15.76 -16.02
CA LYS A 373 -14.46 14.63 -16.81
C LYS A 373 -13.02 14.83 -17.26
N PHE A 374 -12.63 16.06 -17.62
CA PHE A 374 -11.28 16.36 -18.04
C PHE A 374 -10.30 16.33 -16.87
N LEU A 375 -10.72 16.72 -15.67
CA LEU A 375 -9.94 16.49 -14.44
C LEU A 375 -9.63 14.99 -14.23
N ASP A 376 -10.63 14.12 -14.37
CA ASP A 376 -10.42 12.65 -14.28
C ASP A 376 -9.46 12.17 -15.37
N CYS A 377 -9.55 12.69 -16.60
CA CYS A 377 -8.57 12.42 -17.66
C CYS A 377 -7.16 12.88 -17.30
N CYS A 378 -6.98 14.05 -16.69
CA CYS A 378 -5.66 14.55 -16.28
C CYS A 378 -5.03 13.64 -15.22
N ILE A 379 -5.81 13.24 -14.20
CA ILE A 379 -5.34 12.35 -13.13
C ILE A 379 -4.97 10.96 -13.69
N ARG A 380 -5.81 10.39 -14.57
CA ARG A 380 -5.55 9.07 -15.18
C ARG A 380 -4.46 9.09 -16.25
N GLY A 381 -4.36 10.17 -17.01
CA GLY A 381 -3.40 10.32 -18.11
C GLY A 381 -1.96 10.18 -17.63
N ILE A 382 -1.65 10.61 -16.42
CA ILE A 382 -0.34 10.45 -15.79
C ILE A 382 0.01 8.99 -15.54
N ASN A 383 -0.98 8.17 -15.12
CA ASN A 383 -0.80 6.73 -14.97
C ASN A 383 -0.52 6.02 -16.32
N THR A 384 -0.77 6.69 -17.45
CA THR A 384 -0.56 6.15 -18.80
C THR A 384 0.71 6.71 -19.45
N ILE A 385 1.03 8.00 -19.23
CA ILE A 385 2.21 8.66 -19.80
C ILE A 385 3.52 8.08 -19.23
N GLN A 386 3.57 7.73 -17.94
CA GLN A 386 4.73 7.05 -17.35
C GLN A 386 4.97 5.62 -17.86
N ILE A 387 3.97 4.98 -18.47
CA ILE A 387 4.13 3.64 -19.08
C ILE A 387 4.75 3.75 -20.48
N MET A 388 4.63 4.91 -21.12
CA MET A 388 5.05 5.14 -22.51
C MET A 388 6.41 5.83 -22.67
N SER A 389 6.95 6.47 -21.62
CA SER A 389 8.38 6.83 -21.51
C SER A 389 9.21 5.62 -21.07
#